data_AF-A0A223S620-F1
#
_entry.id   AF-A0A223S620-F1
#
_cell.length_a   1.000
_cell.length_b   1.000
_cell.length_c   1.000
_cell.angle_alpha   90.00
_cell.angle_beta   90.00
_cell.angle_gamma   90.00
#
_symmetry.space_group_name_H-M   'P 1'
#
loop_
_entity.id
_entity.type
_entity.pdbx_description
1 polymer ?
#
loop_
_entity_poly.entity_id
_entity_poly.type
_entity_poly.pdbx_seq_one_letter_code
_entity_poly.pdbx_strand_id
1 'polypeptide(L)'
;MVSVRRVEVLSRDPDLVIRGYLPYARAEVALNWLAVDSFTIDLPATENVLEKCSQGWGVLVLLDGQQILSGSIEDIERERAANDQGSGVGTVSITGADDLAIVASELAWPVPTEPVTNQGASARDSRSGVAETVIKGYVSANVGVGRDVDRADAAAPNVREVVVGADLARGATVEYSARFEPLLDVIRGIHGGLGVTCSQNDSQQLVFDVIDPQDLSGSAVFSFELGNLRRARWSDGMPEVTHAVVGGEGEGTLRVFRERRDSTAANAWRMHSAVFVDQRHTSNTLEMDQAGDEALEDGKRLGIIEAELVDTARLAYSTDYQLGDRVTIVPEAATAFTDIVTSVRISADADSGEVRIAPAVGWTTGPYETRQDKELARLQRAVSALERSQ
;
A
#
# COMPACT_ATOMS: atom_id res chain seq x y z
N MET A 1 33.54 -0.31 0.20
CA MET A 1 33.49 1.16 0.10
C MET A 1 32.03 1.51 0.28
N VAL A 2 31.66 2.18 1.37
CA VAL A 2 30.24 2.53 1.62
C VAL A 2 29.87 3.56 0.55
N SER A 3 28.95 3.21 -0.35
CA SER A 3 28.44 4.18 -1.32
C SER A 3 27.74 5.28 -0.56
N VAL A 4 28.11 6.53 -0.82
CA VAL A 4 27.42 7.69 -0.23
C VAL A 4 26.05 7.74 -0.90
N ARG A 5 24.99 7.64 -0.09
CA ARG A 5 23.61 7.73 -0.56
C ARG A 5 23.37 9.12 -1.14
N ARG A 6 22.77 9.19 -2.32
CA ARG A 6 22.55 10.45 -3.04
C ARG A 6 21.10 10.57 -3.48
N VAL A 7 20.47 11.68 -3.13
CA VAL A 7 19.14 12.06 -3.63
C VAL A 7 19.30 13.14 -4.70
N GLU A 8 18.65 12.94 -5.82
CA GLU A 8 18.60 13.90 -6.93
C GLU A 8 17.16 14.22 -7.26
N VAL A 9 16.86 15.49 -7.52
CA VAL A 9 15.53 15.94 -7.91
C VAL A 9 15.64 16.53 -9.31
N LEU A 10 14.83 16.04 -10.24
CA LEU A 10 14.70 16.59 -11.59
C LEU A 10 13.33 17.23 -11.74
N SER A 11 13.28 18.38 -12.38
CA SER A 11 12.02 18.97 -12.84
C SER A 11 11.54 18.28 -14.11
N ARG A 12 10.23 18.14 -14.26
CA ARG A 12 9.55 17.85 -15.52
C ARG A 12 8.48 18.90 -15.81
N ASP A 13 8.35 19.28 -17.07
CA ASP A 13 7.33 20.22 -17.50
C ASP A 13 5.95 19.52 -17.64
N PRO A 14 4.87 20.27 -17.97
CA PRO A 14 3.54 19.68 -18.14
C PRO A 14 3.45 18.60 -19.22
N ASP A 15 4.32 18.63 -20.21
CA ASP A 15 4.40 17.65 -21.31
C ASP A 15 5.30 16.45 -20.96
N LEU A 16 5.67 16.31 -19.68
CA LEU A 16 6.53 15.26 -19.13
C LEU A 16 7.99 15.32 -19.65
N VAL A 17 8.42 16.43 -20.24
CA VAL A 17 9.81 16.60 -20.66
C VAL A 17 10.65 16.95 -19.44
N ILE A 18 11.71 16.17 -19.18
CA ILE A 18 12.66 16.44 -18.10
C ILE A 18 13.46 17.73 -18.43
N ARG A 19 13.39 18.73 -17.54
CA ARG A 19 14.05 20.05 -17.72
C ARG A 19 15.30 20.23 -16.85
N GLY A 20 15.83 19.12 -16.33
CA GLY A 20 17.09 19.05 -15.58
C GLY A 20 16.91 19.13 -14.07
N TYR A 21 18.04 19.19 -13.37
CA TYR A 21 18.10 19.13 -11.90
C TYR A 21 17.55 20.38 -11.22
N LEU A 22 16.92 20.16 -10.06
CA LEU A 22 16.48 21.16 -9.12
C LEU A 22 17.47 21.21 -7.92
N PRO A 23 18.03 22.39 -7.59
CA PRO A 23 18.99 22.55 -6.51
C PRO A 23 18.27 22.64 -5.16
N TYR A 24 17.73 21.52 -4.68
CA TYR A 24 17.03 21.49 -3.38
C TYR A 24 17.97 21.85 -2.23
N ALA A 25 17.44 22.54 -1.23
CA ALA A 25 18.08 22.70 0.08
C ALA A 25 17.69 21.51 0.98
N ARG A 26 16.41 21.13 0.96
CA ARG A 26 15.87 19.97 1.65
C ARG A 26 14.88 19.23 0.75
N ALA A 27 14.88 17.91 0.81
CA ALA A 27 13.89 17.08 0.15
C ALA A 27 13.36 16.04 1.14
N GLU A 28 12.05 15.88 1.20
CA GLU A 28 11.36 14.83 1.92
C GLU A 28 10.47 14.05 0.97
N VAL A 29 10.54 12.72 1.06
CA VAL A 29 9.72 11.80 0.29
C VAL A 29 9.16 10.75 1.23
N ALA A 30 7.88 10.46 1.11
CA ALA A 30 7.21 9.37 1.81
C ALA A 30 6.61 8.41 0.77
N LEU A 31 7.17 7.21 0.69
CA LEU A 31 6.69 6.12 -0.14
C LEU A 31 5.80 5.21 0.70
N ASN A 32 4.66 4.78 0.16
CA ASN A 32 3.62 4.06 0.88
C ASN A 32 3.08 2.89 0.04
N TRP A 33 3.02 1.72 0.66
CA TRP A 33 2.50 0.53 0.01
C TRP A 33 0.99 0.66 -0.27
N LEU A 34 0.61 0.49 -1.54
CA LEU A 34 -0.77 0.61 -2.02
C LEU A 34 -1.44 1.94 -1.65
N ALA A 35 -0.65 3.01 -1.61
CA ALA A 35 -1.14 4.36 -1.43
C ALA A 35 -0.35 5.33 -2.30
N VAL A 36 -0.91 6.52 -2.46
CA VAL A 36 -0.24 7.62 -3.15
C VAL A 36 0.95 8.06 -2.30
N ASP A 37 2.08 8.26 -2.96
CA ASP A 37 3.30 8.75 -2.33
C ASP A 37 3.28 10.27 -2.29
N SER A 38 4.06 10.85 -1.37
CA SER A 38 4.12 12.31 -1.24
C SER A 38 5.56 12.81 -1.21
N PHE A 39 5.77 14.04 -1.67
CA PHE A 39 7.03 14.74 -1.54
C PHE A 39 6.84 16.19 -1.09
N THR A 40 7.85 16.71 -0.39
CA THR A 40 8.02 18.14 -0.10
C THR A 40 9.48 18.52 -0.37
N ILE A 41 9.71 19.56 -1.17
CA ILE A 41 11.05 19.96 -1.60
C ILE A 41 11.20 21.46 -1.44
N ASP A 42 12.16 21.86 -0.60
CA ASP A 42 12.50 23.26 -0.35
C ASP A 42 13.66 23.67 -1.26
N LEU A 43 13.47 24.76 -2.00
CA LEU A 43 14.38 25.24 -3.03
C LEU A 43 14.64 26.74 -2.87
N PRO A 44 15.83 27.25 -3.28
CA PRO A 44 16.05 28.67 -3.41
C PRO A 44 15.18 29.23 -4.54
N ALA A 45 14.43 30.31 -4.29
CA ALA A 45 13.51 30.93 -5.25
C ALA A 45 14.23 31.77 -6.34
N THR A 46 15.25 31.19 -6.96
CA THR A 46 15.90 31.75 -8.16
C THR A 46 14.96 31.72 -9.36
N GLU A 47 15.18 32.60 -10.33
CA GLU A 47 14.35 32.69 -11.55
C GLU A 47 14.20 31.33 -12.27
N ASN A 48 15.31 30.63 -12.51
CA ASN A 48 15.31 29.31 -13.14
C ASN A 48 14.55 28.24 -12.32
N VAL A 49 14.53 28.32 -10.99
CA VAL A 49 13.73 27.38 -10.16
C VAL A 49 12.25 27.73 -10.26
N LEU A 50 11.89 29.02 -10.19
CA LEU A 50 10.50 29.46 -10.26
C LEU A 50 9.84 29.13 -11.60
N GLU A 51 10.60 29.21 -12.71
CA GLU A 51 10.16 28.76 -14.03
C GLU A 51 9.84 27.26 -14.06
N LYS A 52 10.58 26.45 -13.30
CA LYS A 52 10.46 24.99 -13.24
C LYS A 52 9.55 24.46 -12.12
N CYS A 53 9.06 25.37 -11.26
CA CYS A 53 8.18 25.09 -10.13
C CYS A 53 6.89 25.91 -10.29
N SER A 54 6.10 25.53 -11.29
CA SER A 54 4.88 26.21 -11.71
C SER A 54 3.73 25.22 -11.88
N GLN A 55 2.50 25.72 -12.03
CA GLN A 55 1.32 24.87 -12.20
C GLN A 55 1.49 23.90 -13.38
N GLY A 56 1.10 22.64 -13.17
CA GLY A 56 1.23 21.57 -14.15
C GLY A 56 2.63 20.95 -14.25
N TRP A 57 3.64 21.52 -13.60
CA TRP A 57 4.97 20.91 -13.51
C TRP A 57 4.98 19.75 -12.51
N GLY A 58 6.04 18.97 -12.55
CA GLY A 58 6.26 17.86 -11.65
C GLY A 58 7.74 17.64 -11.35
N VAL A 59 8.01 16.58 -10.61
CA VAL A 59 9.37 16.15 -10.30
C VAL A 59 9.57 14.66 -10.56
N LEU A 60 10.83 14.28 -10.80
CA LEU A 60 11.33 12.93 -10.62
C LEU A 60 12.33 12.97 -9.47
N VAL A 61 12.22 12.05 -8.53
CA VAL A 61 13.19 11.89 -7.44
C VAL A 61 13.96 10.59 -7.68
N LEU A 62 15.28 10.71 -7.70
CA LEU A 62 16.19 9.58 -7.83
C LEU A 62 16.92 9.35 -6.50
N LEU A 63 17.04 8.09 -6.11
CA LEU A 63 17.92 7.63 -5.04
C LEU A 63 19.02 6.77 -5.67
N ASP A 64 20.28 7.19 -5.52
CA ASP A 64 21.45 6.54 -6.13
C ASP A 64 21.29 6.30 -7.65
N GLY A 65 20.65 7.26 -8.32
CA GLY A 65 20.37 7.20 -9.77
C GLY A 65 19.17 6.33 -10.16
N GLN A 66 18.50 5.66 -9.22
CA GLN A 66 17.26 4.92 -9.46
C GLN A 66 16.05 5.81 -9.18
N GLN A 67 15.08 5.84 -10.10
CA GLN A 67 13.84 6.57 -9.88
C GLN A 67 13.02 5.91 -8.78
N ILE A 68 12.77 6.65 -7.70
CA ILE A 68 11.92 6.19 -6.59
C ILE A 68 10.54 6.84 -6.61
N LEU A 69 10.40 7.98 -7.29
CA LEU A 69 9.13 8.71 -7.41
C LEU A 69 9.13 9.54 -8.69
N SER A 70 7.99 9.61 -9.38
CA SER A 70 7.66 10.68 -10.30
C SER A 70 6.28 11.22 -9.96
N GLY A 71 6.12 12.55 -9.90
CA GLY A 71 4.94 13.15 -9.30
C GLY A 71 4.60 14.55 -9.77
N SER A 72 3.37 14.98 -9.52
CA SER A 72 2.87 16.33 -9.82
C SER A 72 3.15 17.26 -8.67
N ILE A 73 3.49 18.51 -8.95
CA ILE A 73 3.45 19.56 -7.93
C ILE A 73 1.99 19.97 -7.74
N GLU A 74 1.50 19.93 -6.50
CA GLU A 74 0.12 20.27 -6.13
C GLU A 74 0.05 21.60 -5.38
N ASP A 75 1.05 21.88 -4.54
CA ASP A 75 1.17 23.14 -3.81
C ASP A 75 2.54 23.79 -4.02
N ILE A 76 2.53 25.12 -4.15
CA ILE A 76 3.71 25.95 -4.43
C ILE A 76 3.67 27.14 -3.46
N GLU A 77 4.36 26.99 -2.34
CA GLU A 77 4.51 28.06 -1.35
C GLU A 77 5.77 28.88 -1.67
N ARG A 78 5.65 30.21 -1.63
CA ARG A 78 6.76 31.13 -1.92
C ARG A 78 6.90 32.11 -0.77
N GLU A 79 8.09 32.18 -0.19
CA GLU A 79 8.42 33.11 0.89
C GLU A 79 9.61 33.97 0.49
N ARG A 80 9.50 35.28 0.71
CA ARG A 80 10.62 36.21 0.61
C ARG A 80 10.48 37.30 1.66
N ALA A 81 11.48 37.42 2.52
CA ALA A 81 11.59 38.50 3.50
C ALA A 81 12.57 39.57 3.03
N ALA A 82 12.39 40.81 3.49
CA ALA A 82 13.33 41.91 3.32
C ALA A 82 13.65 42.51 4.70
N ASN A 83 14.13 41.68 5.61
CA ASN A 83 14.61 42.07 6.94
C ASN A 83 16.14 42.01 6.99
N ASP A 84 16.74 42.64 8.00
CA ASP A 84 18.21 42.74 8.16
C ASP A 84 18.92 41.38 8.29
N GLN A 85 18.18 40.27 8.39
CA GLN A 85 18.69 38.89 8.44
C GLN A 85 18.42 38.09 7.15
N GLY A 86 17.82 38.69 6.10
CA GLY A 86 17.27 37.92 4.98
C GLY A 86 17.18 38.64 3.64
N SER A 87 18.21 39.37 3.18
CA SER A 87 18.27 39.82 1.78
C SER A 87 18.70 38.69 0.83
N GLY A 88 17.85 37.68 0.66
CA GLY A 88 18.09 36.53 -0.23
C GLY A 88 17.17 36.47 -1.45
N VAL A 89 17.34 35.44 -2.28
CA VAL A 89 16.41 35.13 -3.38
C VAL A 89 15.02 34.67 -2.90
N GLY A 90 14.90 34.30 -1.61
CA GLY A 90 13.70 33.71 -1.02
C GLY A 90 13.69 32.19 -1.15
N THR A 91 12.62 31.57 -0.68
CA THR A 91 12.40 30.12 -0.69
C THR A 91 11.15 29.80 -1.49
N VAL A 92 11.17 28.69 -2.21
CA VAL A 92 9.97 28.06 -2.77
C VAL A 92 9.90 26.63 -2.24
N SER A 93 8.79 26.29 -1.60
CA SER A 93 8.49 24.94 -1.15
C SER A 93 7.45 24.34 -2.09
N ILE A 94 7.78 23.20 -2.70
CA ILE A 94 6.85 22.46 -3.55
C ILE A 94 6.42 21.20 -2.83
N THR A 95 5.11 20.97 -2.76
CA THR A 95 4.52 19.75 -2.20
C THR A 95 3.65 19.09 -3.26
N GLY A 96 3.63 17.77 -3.28
CA GLY A 96 2.77 17.04 -4.20
C GLY A 96 2.80 15.54 -4.02
N ALA A 97 2.18 14.87 -4.97
CA ALA A 97 1.94 13.44 -4.97
C ALA A 97 2.57 12.76 -6.19
N ASP A 98 2.83 11.45 -6.09
CA ASP A 98 3.27 10.66 -7.22
C ASP A 98 2.19 10.48 -8.30
N ASP A 99 2.57 9.94 -9.46
CA ASP A 99 1.65 9.77 -10.59
C ASP A 99 0.55 8.73 -10.32
N LEU A 100 0.65 7.92 -9.26
CA LEU A 100 -0.45 7.04 -8.82
C LEU A 100 -1.68 7.85 -8.41
N ALA A 101 -1.51 9.12 -8.04
CA ALA A 101 -2.61 10.06 -7.77
C ALA A 101 -3.61 10.16 -8.94
N ILE A 102 -3.18 9.94 -10.19
CA ILE A 102 -4.07 9.94 -11.37
C ILE A 102 -5.06 8.79 -11.28
N VAL A 103 -4.58 7.59 -10.92
CA VAL A 103 -5.44 6.41 -10.71
C VAL A 103 -6.29 6.58 -9.46
N ALA A 104 -5.73 7.14 -8.40
CA ALA A 104 -6.44 7.37 -7.14
C ALA A 104 -7.59 8.37 -7.25
N SER A 105 -7.51 9.30 -8.21
CA SER A 105 -8.51 10.35 -8.45
C SER A 105 -9.65 9.90 -9.37
N GLU A 106 -9.61 8.68 -9.90
CA GLU A 106 -10.62 8.17 -10.84
C GLU A 106 -11.63 7.23 -10.15
N LEU A 107 -12.81 7.07 -10.76
CA LEU A 107 -13.84 6.15 -10.31
C LEU A 107 -13.81 4.84 -11.09
N ALA A 108 -14.21 3.74 -10.45
CA ALA A 108 -14.50 2.49 -11.15
C ALA A 108 -15.93 2.52 -11.73
N TRP A 109 -16.06 2.83 -13.02
CA TRP A 109 -17.35 3.01 -13.69
C TRP A 109 -18.08 1.66 -13.92
N PRO A 110 -19.41 1.57 -13.69
CA PRO A 110 -20.17 0.33 -13.96
C PRO A 110 -20.20 -0.08 -15.43
N VAL A 111 -20.19 0.90 -16.33
CA VAL A 111 -20.10 0.69 -17.78
C VAL A 111 -18.94 1.55 -18.30
N PRO A 112 -17.69 1.07 -18.15
CA PRO A 112 -16.50 1.87 -18.44
C PRO A 112 -16.26 2.07 -19.95
N THR A 113 -17.15 1.57 -20.81
CA THR A 113 -17.15 1.81 -22.26
C THR A 113 -18.21 2.82 -22.70
N GLU A 114 -18.85 3.51 -21.76
CA GLU A 114 -19.93 4.45 -22.05
C GLU A 114 -19.66 5.83 -21.42
N PRO A 115 -20.24 6.91 -21.96
CA PRO A 115 -20.21 8.22 -21.33
C PRO A 115 -20.93 8.21 -19.98
N VAL A 116 -20.70 9.27 -19.19
CA VAL A 116 -21.36 9.48 -17.89
C VAL A 116 -22.89 9.47 -18.00
N THR A 117 -23.44 9.90 -19.14
CA THR A 117 -24.87 9.97 -19.41
C THR A 117 -25.50 8.61 -19.77
N ASN A 118 -24.70 7.56 -20.02
CA ASN A 118 -25.18 6.25 -20.46
C ASN A 118 -24.65 5.05 -19.63
N GLN A 119 -24.74 5.16 -18.29
CA GLN A 119 -24.31 4.10 -17.37
C GLN A 119 -25.40 3.04 -17.08
N GLY A 120 -26.47 3.00 -17.88
CA GLY A 120 -27.66 2.16 -17.63
C GLY A 120 -27.55 0.71 -18.12
N ALA A 121 -26.57 0.39 -18.97
CA ALA A 121 -26.44 -0.92 -19.60
C ALA A 121 -26.02 -2.05 -18.63
N SER A 122 -25.31 -1.71 -17.55
CA SER A 122 -24.98 -2.64 -16.47
C SER A 122 -25.04 -1.96 -15.11
N ALA A 123 -25.40 -2.74 -14.08
CA ALA A 123 -25.35 -2.26 -12.71
C ALA A 123 -23.92 -2.24 -12.13
N ARG A 124 -23.00 -3.06 -12.64
CA ARG A 124 -21.60 -3.13 -12.15
C ARG A 124 -20.66 -3.53 -13.28
N ASP A 125 -19.38 -3.18 -13.12
CA ASP A 125 -18.29 -3.76 -13.91
C ASP A 125 -17.74 -4.97 -13.14
N SER A 126 -18.20 -6.16 -13.54
CA SER A 126 -17.84 -7.45 -12.94
C SER A 126 -16.70 -8.11 -13.71
N ARG A 127 -15.61 -8.42 -13.01
CA ARG A 127 -14.41 -9.02 -13.60
C ARG A 127 -13.94 -10.20 -12.77
N SER A 128 -13.42 -11.22 -13.47
CA SER A 128 -12.82 -12.40 -12.87
C SER A 128 -11.57 -12.80 -13.67
N GLY A 129 -10.54 -13.23 -12.96
CA GLY A 129 -9.27 -13.60 -13.57
C GLY A 129 -8.13 -13.52 -12.56
N VAL A 130 -6.91 -13.63 -13.05
CA VAL A 130 -5.71 -13.44 -12.22
C VAL A 130 -5.66 -12.00 -11.70
N ALA A 131 -5.24 -11.80 -10.45
CA ALA A 131 -5.28 -10.51 -9.75
C ALA A 131 -4.67 -9.37 -10.57
N GLU A 132 -3.46 -9.54 -11.12
CA GLU A 132 -2.84 -8.54 -12.00
C GLU A 132 -3.74 -8.18 -13.20
N THR A 133 -4.26 -9.18 -13.91
CA THR A 133 -5.14 -9.00 -15.07
C THR A 133 -6.41 -8.22 -14.69
N VAL A 134 -7.00 -8.54 -13.54
CA VAL A 134 -8.22 -7.85 -13.07
C VAL A 134 -7.91 -6.39 -12.68
N ILE A 135 -6.81 -6.15 -11.94
CA ILE A 135 -6.34 -4.82 -11.55
C ILE A 135 -6.06 -3.96 -12.80
N LYS A 136 -5.23 -4.47 -13.71
CA LYS A 136 -4.89 -3.78 -14.96
C LYS A 136 -6.10 -3.58 -15.85
N GLY A 137 -7.04 -4.52 -15.84
CA GLY A 137 -8.31 -4.39 -16.52
C GLY A 137 -9.12 -3.20 -16.01
N TYR A 138 -9.29 -3.07 -14.68
CA TYR A 138 -10.00 -1.93 -14.10
C TYR A 138 -9.29 -0.61 -14.41
N VAL A 139 -7.97 -0.54 -14.26
CA VAL A 139 -7.22 0.69 -14.57
C VAL A 139 -7.34 1.04 -16.04
N SER A 140 -7.11 0.10 -16.96
CA SER A 140 -7.16 0.36 -18.39
C SER A 140 -8.53 0.84 -18.87
N ALA A 141 -9.62 0.40 -18.24
CA ALA A 141 -10.96 0.77 -18.68
C ALA A 141 -11.43 2.13 -18.13
N ASN A 142 -10.82 2.60 -17.03
CA ASN A 142 -11.25 3.81 -16.33
C ASN A 142 -10.25 4.97 -16.51
N VAL A 143 -8.96 4.69 -16.66
CA VAL A 143 -7.88 5.68 -16.73
C VAL A 143 -7.12 5.56 -18.05
N GLY A 144 -6.67 6.70 -18.56
CA GLY A 144 -5.75 6.79 -19.67
C GLY A 144 -6.35 6.38 -21.02
N VAL A 145 -5.50 5.87 -21.92
CA VAL A 145 -5.85 5.66 -23.34
C VAL A 145 -6.95 4.62 -23.60
N GLY A 146 -7.23 3.75 -22.61
CA GLY A 146 -8.28 2.74 -22.71
C GLY A 146 -9.64 3.19 -22.17
N ARG A 147 -9.71 4.41 -21.60
CA ARG A 147 -10.96 5.06 -21.19
C ARG A 147 -11.81 5.39 -22.42
N ASP A 148 -13.13 5.35 -22.25
CA ASP A 148 -14.06 5.84 -23.26
C ASP A 148 -13.78 7.30 -23.64
N VAL A 149 -13.79 7.62 -24.94
CA VAL A 149 -13.44 8.94 -25.46
C VAL A 149 -14.42 10.02 -25.03
N ASP A 150 -15.71 9.69 -24.84
CA ASP A 150 -16.73 10.65 -24.42
C ASP A 150 -16.67 10.91 -22.90
N ARG A 151 -15.83 10.17 -22.15
CA ARG A 151 -15.45 10.52 -20.78
C ARG A 151 -14.19 11.39 -20.69
N ALA A 152 -13.49 11.63 -21.80
CA ALA A 152 -12.45 12.64 -21.85
C ALA A 152 -13.06 14.05 -21.98
N ASP A 153 -12.58 15.02 -21.21
CA ASP A 153 -13.04 16.40 -21.34
C ASP A 153 -12.36 17.07 -22.54
N ALA A 154 -13.12 17.32 -23.61
CA ALA A 154 -12.64 18.02 -24.78
C ALA A 154 -12.16 19.46 -24.49
N ALA A 155 -12.61 20.08 -23.40
CA ALA A 155 -12.11 21.38 -22.95
C ALA A 155 -10.76 21.29 -22.21
N ALA A 156 -10.34 20.09 -21.81
CA ALA A 156 -9.07 19.82 -21.12
C ALA A 156 -8.26 18.71 -21.84
N PRO A 157 -7.87 18.91 -23.12
CA PRO A 157 -7.23 17.87 -23.93
C PRO A 157 -5.82 17.48 -23.46
N ASN A 158 -5.23 18.25 -22.55
CA ASN A 158 -3.87 18.04 -22.03
C ASN A 158 -3.88 17.41 -20.62
N VAL A 159 -5.01 16.89 -20.15
CA VAL A 159 -5.06 16.11 -18.90
C VAL A 159 -4.15 14.90 -19.06
N ARG A 160 -3.36 14.60 -18.02
CA ARG A 160 -2.41 13.50 -18.05
C ARG A 160 -3.14 12.17 -18.16
N GLU A 161 -2.60 11.31 -19.01
CA GLU A 161 -3.07 9.95 -19.21
C GLU A 161 -2.00 8.94 -18.83
N VAL A 162 -2.46 7.74 -18.50
CA VAL A 162 -1.62 6.63 -18.08
C VAL A 162 -1.71 5.50 -19.10
N VAL A 163 -0.59 4.86 -19.36
CA VAL A 163 -0.50 3.63 -20.13
C VAL A 163 -0.38 2.46 -19.17
N VAL A 164 -1.16 1.40 -19.39
CA VAL A 164 -1.04 0.19 -18.56
C VAL A 164 0.08 -0.68 -19.10
N GLY A 165 1.02 -1.07 -18.23
CA GLY A 165 2.13 -1.96 -18.55
C GLY A 165 1.67 -3.38 -18.92
N ALA A 166 2.56 -4.13 -19.57
CA ALA A 166 2.25 -5.48 -20.05
C ALA A 166 1.79 -6.41 -18.93
N ASP A 167 0.70 -7.14 -19.13
CA ASP A 167 0.18 -8.10 -18.15
C ASP A 167 1.05 -9.37 -18.10
N LEU A 168 1.54 -9.71 -16.92
CA LEU A 168 2.36 -10.90 -16.65
C LEU A 168 1.58 -12.02 -15.95
N ALA A 169 0.27 -11.83 -15.72
CA ALA A 169 -0.62 -12.78 -15.05
C ALA A 169 -0.11 -13.22 -13.66
N ARG A 170 0.26 -12.27 -12.81
CA ARG A 170 0.71 -12.49 -11.42
C ARG A 170 -0.45 -12.49 -10.41
N GLY A 171 -0.28 -13.26 -9.34
CA GLY A 171 -1.23 -13.37 -8.23
C GLY A 171 -2.29 -14.47 -8.38
N ALA A 172 -3.14 -14.60 -7.37
CA ALA A 172 -4.24 -15.57 -7.35
C ALA A 172 -5.42 -15.12 -8.23
N THR A 173 -6.34 -16.03 -8.52
CA THR A 173 -7.61 -15.67 -9.17
C THR A 173 -8.51 -14.92 -8.20
N VAL A 174 -9.04 -13.79 -8.65
CA VAL A 174 -9.99 -12.93 -7.91
C VAL A 174 -11.23 -12.69 -8.74
N GLU A 175 -12.34 -12.41 -8.06
CA GLU A 175 -13.57 -11.91 -8.66
C GLU A 175 -14.01 -10.66 -7.91
N TYR A 176 -14.32 -9.60 -8.66
CA TYR A 176 -14.77 -8.35 -8.08
C TYR A 176 -15.81 -7.69 -8.97
N SER A 177 -16.65 -6.85 -8.38
CA SER A 177 -17.70 -6.12 -9.08
C SER A 177 -17.78 -4.70 -8.55
N ALA A 178 -17.24 -3.75 -9.31
CA ALA A 178 -17.11 -2.36 -8.90
C ALA A 178 -18.31 -1.50 -9.35
N ARG A 179 -18.65 -0.47 -8.57
CA ARG A 179 -19.61 0.57 -8.94
C ARG A 179 -19.29 1.90 -8.26
N PHE A 180 -18.70 2.83 -9.01
CA PHE A 180 -18.37 4.20 -8.60
C PHE A 180 -17.53 4.30 -7.33
N GLU A 181 -16.93 3.21 -6.89
CA GLU A 181 -15.94 3.23 -5.83
C GLU A 181 -14.67 3.93 -6.36
N PRO A 182 -13.91 4.64 -5.51
CA PRO A 182 -12.59 5.13 -5.86
C PRO A 182 -11.73 3.97 -6.41
N LEU A 183 -11.10 4.18 -7.57
CA LEU A 183 -10.43 3.11 -8.28
C LEU A 183 -9.29 2.49 -7.48
N LEU A 184 -8.53 3.29 -6.73
CA LEU A 184 -7.47 2.77 -5.86
C LEU A 184 -8.02 1.91 -4.71
N ASP A 185 -9.23 2.17 -4.21
CA ASP A 185 -9.86 1.33 -3.18
C ASP A 185 -10.31 -0.01 -3.74
N VAL A 186 -10.79 -0.04 -5.00
CA VAL A 186 -11.04 -1.29 -5.72
C VAL A 186 -9.75 -2.11 -5.82
N ILE A 187 -8.64 -1.50 -6.22
CA ILE A 187 -7.33 -2.16 -6.32
C ILE A 187 -6.91 -2.73 -4.96
N ARG A 188 -7.02 -1.95 -3.88
CA ARG A 188 -6.73 -2.41 -2.50
C ARG A 188 -7.61 -3.58 -2.07
N GLY A 189 -8.83 -3.69 -2.57
CA GLY A 189 -9.73 -4.81 -2.27
C GLY A 189 -9.33 -6.13 -2.95
N ILE A 190 -8.57 -6.07 -4.05
CA ILE A 190 -8.30 -7.23 -4.92
C ILE A 190 -6.80 -7.52 -5.14
N HIS A 191 -5.91 -6.77 -4.50
CA HIS A 191 -4.47 -6.81 -4.79
C HIS A 191 -3.82 -8.18 -4.54
N GLY A 192 -4.34 -8.98 -3.59
CA GLY A 192 -3.88 -10.35 -3.37
C GLY A 192 -2.40 -10.48 -2.99
N GLY A 193 -1.83 -9.46 -2.35
CA GLY A 193 -0.40 -9.39 -2.02
C GLY A 193 0.46 -8.63 -3.04
N LEU A 194 -0.10 -8.30 -4.21
CA LEU A 194 0.58 -7.48 -5.21
C LEU A 194 0.58 -6.00 -4.80
N GLY A 195 1.53 -5.26 -5.36
CA GLY A 195 1.63 -3.80 -5.29
C GLY A 195 1.25 -3.15 -6.61
N VAL A 196 1.21 -1.82 -6.61
CA VAL A 196 1.02 -1.03 -7.82
C VAL A 196 1.97 0.16 -7.83
N THR A 197 2.32 0.61 -9.02
CA THR A 197 3.10 1.82 -9.24
C THR A 197 2.52 2.57 -10.43
N CYS A 198 2.67 3.88 -10.45
CA CYS A 198 2.50 4.68 -11.65
C CYS A 198 3.69 5.61 -11.74
N SER A 199 4.50 5.46 -12.79
CA SER A 199 5.76 6.19 -12.91
C SER A 199 6.07 6.60 -14.33
N GLN A 200 6.78 7.72 -14.48
CA GLN A 200 7.26 8.17 -15.78
C GLN A 200 8.40 7.27 -16.27
N ASN A 201 8.32 6.83 -17.53
CA ASN A 201 9.38 6.08 -18.20
C ASN A 201 10.28 6.98 -19.08
N ASP A 202 11.36 6.41 -19.61
CA ASP A 202 12.31 7.09 -20.50
C ASP A 202 11.69 7.58 -21.82
N SER A 203 10.52 7.04 -22.20
CA SER A 203 9.76 7.43 -23.39
C SER A 203 8.74 8.55 -23.12
N GLN A 204 8.84 9.22 -21.96
CA GLN A 204 7.95 10.32 -21.56
C GLN A 204 6.48 9.90 -21.44
N GLN A 205 6.24 8.67 -20.99
CA GLN A 205 4.90 8.16 -20.70
C GLN A 205 4.76 7.85 -19.21
N LEU A 206 3.58 8.12 -18.65
CA LEU A 206 3.21 7.62 -17.34
C LEU A 206 2.73 6.18 -17.50
N VAL A 207 3.38 5.25 -16.81
CA VAL A 207 3.09 3.83 -16.90
C VAL A 207 2.58 3.34 -15.56
N PHE A 208 1.35 2.84 -15.55
CA PHE A 208 0.83 2.06 -14.43
C PHE A 208 1.25 0.61 -14.58
N ASP A 209 1.82 0.04 -13.52
CA ASP A 209 2.18 -1.36 -13.48
C ASP A 209 1.89 -1.97 -12.11
N VAL A 210 1.90 -3.29 -12.07
CA VAL A 210 1.74 -4.11 -10.88
C VAL A 210 3.12 -4.59 -10.44
N ILE A 211 3.37 -4.54 -9.15
CA ILE A 211 4.60 -5.03 -8.51
C ILE A 211 4.28 -6.36 -7.83
N ASP A 212 5.19 -7.31 -7.93
CA ASP A 212 5.11 -8.58 -7.22
C ASP A 212 6.20 -8.62 -6.16
N PRO A 213 5.85 -8.40 -4.87
CA PRO A 213 6.81 -8.43 -3.78
C PRO A 213 7.59 -9.72 -3.69
N GLN A 214 8.86 -9.60 -3.28
CA GLN A 214 9.68 -10.76 -2.99
C GLN A 214 9.54 -11.18 -1.53
N ASP A 215 9.55 -12.48 -1.29
CA ASP A 215 9.75 -13.01 0.05
C ASP A 215 11.24 -13.05 0.38
N LEU A 216 11.69 -12.02 1.09
CA LEU A 216 13.06 -11.87 1.56
C LEU A 216 13.19 -12.21 3.05
N SER A 217 12.19 -12.85 3.67
CA SER A 217 12.20 -13.15 5.11
C SER A 217 13.43 -13.96 5.56
N GLY A 218 14.02 -14.77 4.67
CA GLY A 218 15.25 -15.53 4.95
C GLY A 218 16.56 -14.74 4.82
N SER A 219 16.57 -13.60 4.12
CA SER A 219 17.80 -12.84 3.81
C SER A 219 17.78 -11.41 4.35
N ALA A 220 16.61 -10.77 4.43
CA ALA A 220 16.38 -9.46 5.00
C ALA A 220 15.87 -9.59 6.44
N VAL A 221 16.80 -9.67 7.39
CA VAL A 221 16.52 -9.82 8.82
C VAL A 221 16.94 -8.55 9.57
N PHE A 222 16.02 -7.98 10.35
CA PHE A 222 16.22 -6.76 11.12
C PHE A 222 16.16 -7.03 12.62
N SER A 223 17.21 -6.65 13.35
CA SER A 223 17.27 -6.78 14.82
C SER A 223 18.13 -5.69 15.46
N PHE A 224 17.96 -5.48 16.77
CA PHE A 224 18.79 -4.52 17.51
C PHE A 224 20.25 -4.98 17.56
N GLU A 225 20.50 -6.29 17.66
CA GLU A 225 21.82 -6.90 17.69
C GLU A 225 22.56 -6.78 16.35
N LEU A 226 21.81 -6.78 15.24
CA LEU A 226 22.35 -6.52 13.90
C LEU A 226 22.60 -5.03 13.64
N GLY A 227 22.10 -4.15 14.51
CA GLY A 227 22.24 -2.69 14.39
C GLY A 227 21.43 -2.08 13.26
N ASN A 228 20.51 -2.83 12.65
CA ASN A 228 19.65 -2.40 11.55
C ASN A 228 18.18 -2.19 11.96
N LEU A 229 17.87 -2.26 13.26
CA LEU A 229 16.55 -1.94 13.83
C LEU A 229 16.65 -0.73 14.76
N ARG A 230 15.90 0.34 14.47
CA ARG A 230 15.87 1.57 15.28
C ARG A 230 14.86 1.49 16.40
N ARG A 231 13.66 1.02 16.06
CA ARG A 231 12.52 0.89 16.96
C ARG A 231 11.73 -0.34 16.53
N ALA A 232 11.22 -1.07 17.49
CA ALA A 232 10.13 -2.00 17.29
C ALA A 232 9.12 -1.80 18.39
N ARG A 233 7.84 -1.77 18.03
CA ARG A 233 6.71 -1.87 18.94
C ARG A 233 5.93 -3.08 18.51
N TRP A 234 5.81 -4.05 19.40
CA TRP A 234 5.06 -5.25 19.16
C TRP A 234 4.13 -5.53 20.32
N SER A 235 3.09 -6.32 20.06
CA SER A 235 2.22 -6.84 21.10
C SER A 235 1.82 -8.25 20.73
N ASP A 236 1.80 -9.13 21.73
CA ASP A 236 1.16 -10.42 21.56
C ASP A 236 -0.35 -10.22 21.66
N GLY A 237 -1.08 -10.64 20.63
CA GLY A 237 -2.53 -10.60 20.63
C GLY A 237 -3.08 -11.84 21.32
N MET A 238 -4.00 -11.66 22.27
CA MET A 238 -4.80 -12.80 22.74
C MET A 238 -5.60 -13.36 21.54
N PRO A 239 -5.46 -14.65 21.20
CA PRO A 239 -6.16 -15.24 20.06
C PRO A 239 -7.67 -15.22 20.30
N GLU A 240 -8.45 -15.10 19.23
CA GLU A 240 -9.90 -15.17 19.29
C GLU A 240 -10.39 -16.61 19.47
N VAL A 241 -9.63 -17.59 18.95
CA VAL A 241 -9.94 -19.03 19.05
C VAL A 241 -8.70 -19.80 19.51
N THR A 242 -8.89 -20.74 20.44
CA THR A 242 -7.86 -21.72 20.85
C THR A 242 -8.32 -23.17 20.67
N HIS A 243 -9.63 -23.38 20.50
CA HIS A 243 -10.25 -24.69 20.33
C HIS A 243 -11.24 -24.61 19.17
N ALA A 244 -11.11 -25.47 18.17
CA ALA A 244 -12.07 -25.61 17.08
C ALA A 244 -12.79 -26.96 17.22
N VAL A 245 -14.09 -26.91 17.48
CA VAL A 245 -14.96 -28.10 17.53
C VAL A 245 -15.63 -28.24 16.17
N VAL A 246 -15.26 -29.29 15.43
CA VAL A 246 -15.71 -29.51 14.06
C VAL A 246 -16.78 -30.60 14.04
N GLY A 247 -18.00 -30.26 13.60
CA GLY A 247 -19.09 -31.21 13.48
C GLY A 247 -19.25 -31.71 12.04
N GLY A 248 -19.00 -33.00 11.81
CA GLY A 248 -19.07 -33.66 10.50
C GLY A 248 -20.47 -34.15 10.15
N GLU A 249 -20.52 -35.13 9.23
CA GLU A 249 -21.72 -35.86 8.84
C GLU A 249 -22.47 -36.48 10.04
N GLY A 250 -23.79 -36.63 9.90
CA GLY A 250 -24.71 -37.17 10.91
C GLY A 250 -25.52 -36.09 11.64
N GLU A 251 -26.61 -36.51 12.30
CA GLU A 251 -27.52 -35.63 13.01
C GLU A 251 -27.68 -36.02 14.48
N GLY A 252 -27.97 -35.03 15.34
CA GLY A 252 -28.21 -35.24 16.76
C GLY A 252 -27.08 -36.03 17.43
N THR A 253 -27.44 -37.14 18.08
CA THR A 253 -26.49 -38.02 18.79
C THR A 253 -25.60 -38.86 17.85
N LEU A 254 -25.93 -38.92 16.55
CA LEU A 254 -25.14 -39.65 15.55
C LEU A 254 -24.12 -38.74 14.85
N ARG A 255 -24.13 -37.43 15.13
CA ARG A 255 -23.19 -36.50 14.52
C ARG A 255 -21.76 -36.79 14.99
N VAL A 256 -20.84 -36.86 14.04
CA VAL A 256 -19.42 -37.06 14.31
C VAL A 256 -18.78 -35.72 14.68
N PHE A 257 -17.94 -35.71 15.72
CA PHE A 257 -17.21 -34.52 16.14
C PHE A 257 -15.70 -34.76 16.15
N ARG A 258 -14.97 -33.72 15.78
CA ARG A 258 -13.52 -33.60 15.90
C ARG A 258 -13.20 -32.35 16.71
N GLU A 259 -12.05 -32.34 17.36
CA GLU A 259 -11.57 -31.16 18.07
C GLU A 259 -10.11 -30.90 17.69
N ARG A 260 -9.82 -29.67 17.29
CA ARG A 260 -8.46 -29.15 17.10
C ARG A 260 -8.18 -28.11 18.16
N ARG A 261 -6.94 -28.07 18.67
CA ARG A 261 -6.56 -27.16 19.77
C ARG A 261 -5.20 -26.54 19.50
N ASP A 262 -5.10 -25.23 19.68
CA ASP A 262 -3.82 -24.56 19.89
C ASP A 262 -3.49 -24.59 21.39
N SER A 263 -2.90 -25.71 21.83
CA SER A 263 -2.56 -25.93 23.24
C SER A 263 -1.44 -25.00 23.71
N THR A 264 -0.58 -24.54 22.80
CA THR A 264 0.50 -23.59 23.11
C THR A 264 -0.11 -22.25 23.49
N ALA A 265 -0.98 -21.72 22.63
CA ALA A 265 -1.67 -20.46 22.89
C ALA A 265 -2.63 -20.56 24.09
N ALA A 266 -3.39 -21.65 24.22
CA ALA A 266 -4.28 -21.87 25.36
C ALA A 266 -3.53 -21.84 26.70
N ASN A 267 -2.36 -22.47 26.78
CA ASN A 267 -1.54 -22.47 28.00
C ASN A 267 -0.86 -21.11 28.24
N ALA A 268 -0.29 -20.50 27.21
CA ALA A 268 0.39 -19.21 27.31
C ALA A 268 -0.57 -18.11 27.82
N TRP A 269 -1.77 -18.06 27.25
CA TRP A 269 -2.81 -17.08 27.59
C TRP A 269 -3.75 -17.52 28.72
N ARG A 270 -3.59 -18.74 29.23
CA ARG A 270 -4.45 -19.36 30.26
C ARG A 270 -5.94 -19.25 29.90
N MET A 271 -6.27 -19.52 28.64
CA MET A 271 -7.59 -19.30 28.08
C MET A 271 -8.17 -20.54 27.42
N HIS A 272 -9.50 -20.59 27.36
CA HIS A 272 -10.24 -21.55 26.56
C HIS A 272 -11.32 -20.79 25.77
N SER A 273 -11.11 -20.65 24.47
CA SER A 273 -12.06 -20.03 23.54
C SER A 273 -12.34 -21.01 22.40
N ALA A 274 -13.58 -21.46 22.33
CA ALA A 274 -14.01 -22.45 21.35
C ALA A 274 -14.85 -21.81 20.24
N VAL A 275 -14.62 -22.26 19.00
CA VAL A 275 -15.50 -22.02 17.86
C VAL A 275 -16.07 -23.34 17.37
N PHE A 276 -17.30 -23.30 16.84
CA PHE A 276 -17.91 -24.44 16.18
C PHE A 276 -17.76 -24.28 14.66
N VAL A 277 -17.19 -25.29 14.01
CA VAL A 277 -17.04 -25.36 12.55
C VAL A 277 -17.98 -26.44 12.02
N ASP A 278 -18.92 -26.04 11.17
CA ASP A 278 -19.92 -26.95 10.61
C ASP A 278 -19.43 -27.58 9.30
N GLN A 279 -19.06 -28.86 9.36
CA GLN A 279 -18.60 -29.67 8.24
C GLN A 279 -19.60 -30.82 7.93
N ARG A 280 -20.90 -30.55 8.04
CA ARG A 280 -21.98 -31.57 7.85
C ARG A 280 -21.97 -32.31 6.52
N HIS A 281 -21.25 -31.81 5.52
CA HIS A 281 -21.21 -32.34 4.16
C HIS A 281 -20.09 -33.37 3.96
N THR A 282 -19.25 -33.61 4.97
CA THR A 282 -18.15 -34.57 4.88
C THR A 282 -18.10 -35.50 6.08
N SER A 283 -17.81 -36.78 5.82
CA SER A 283 -17.39 -37.78 6.81
C SER A 283 -15.88 -38.00 6.80
N ASN A 284 -15.13 -37.31 5.94
CA ASN A 284 -13.69 -37.42 5.87
C ASN A 284 -13.04 -36.69 7.06
N THR A 285 -12.48 -37.46 7.99
CA THR A 285 -11.87 -36.89 9.20
C THR A 285 -10.68 -35.99 8.93
N LEU A 286 -9.97 -36.17 7.80
CA LEU A 286 -8.85 -35.29 7.41
C LEU A 286 -9.32 -33.92 6.95
N GLU A 287 -10.42 -33.85 6.19
CA GLU A 287 -11.04 -32.57 5.79
C GLU A 287 -11.59 -31.82 7.01
N MET A 288 -12.21 -32.54 7.95
CA MET A 288 -12.66 -31.97 9.21
C MET A 288 -11.47 -31.44 10.03
N ASP A 289 -10.36 -32.17 10.07
CA ASP A 289 -9.15 -31.77 10.76
C ASP A 289 -8.53 -30.51 10.16
N GLN A 290 -8.48 -30.43 8.84
CA GLN A 290 -7.99 -29.26 8.12
C GLN A 290 -8.87 -28.03 8.39
N ALA A 291 -10.19 -28.17 8.31
CA ALA A 291 -11.11 -27.07 8.62
C ALA A 291 -10.99 -26.58 10.07
N GLY A 292 -10.67 -27.47 11.01
CA GLY A 292 -10.39 -27.10 12.39
C GLY A 292 -9.07 -26.34 12.54
N ASP A 293 -8.03 -26.69 11.77
CA ASP A 293 -6.76 -25.95 11.75
C ASP A 293 -6.92 -24.58 11.10
N GLU A 294 -7.64 -24.48 9.98
CA GLU A 294 -7.96 -23.21 9.32
C GLU A 294 -8.69 -22.26 10.28
N ALA A 295 -9.69 -22.76 11.02
CA ALA A 295 -10.40 -21.95 12.02
C ALA A 295 -9.52 -21.50 13.20
N LEU A 296 -8.48 -22.27 13.54
CA LEU A 296 -7.49 -21.87 14.54
C LEU A 296 -6.55 -20.79 13.98
N GLU A 297 -6.07 -20.94 12.75
CA GLU A 297 -5.24 -19.93 12.08
C GLU A 297 -5.99 -18.61 11.90
N ASP A 298 -7.23 -18.65 11.43
CA ASP A 298 -8.11 -17.47 11.31
C ASP A 298 -8.37 -16.81 12.67
N GLY A 299 -8.42 -17.61 13.73
CA GLY A 299 -8.61 -17.16 15.10
C GLY A 299 -7.34 -16.66 15.78
N LYS A 300 -6.16 -16.78 15.15
CA LYS A 300 -4.92 -16.19 15.69
C LYS A 300 -4.98 -14.68 15.51
N ARG A 301 -4.60 -13.97 16.57
CA ARG A 301 -4.34 -12.53 16.47
C ARG A 301 -2.86 -12.36 16.23
N LEU A 302 -2.49 -12.06 14.98
CA LEU A 302 -1.11 -11.72 14.64
C LEU A 302 -0.67 -10.53 15.51
N GLY A 303 0.54 -10.61 16.04
CA GLY A 303 1.10 -9.50 16.78
C GLY A 303 1.21 -8.28 15.86
N ILE A 304 0.69 -7.14 16.29
CA ILE A 304 0.89 -5.89 15.56
C ILE A 304 2.35 -5.52 15.75
N ILE A 305 3.13 -5.45 14.69
CA ILE A 305 4.50 -4.94 14.72
C ILE A 305 4.57 -3.63 13.96
N GLU A 306 5.04 -2.58 14.64
CA GLU A 306 5.50 -1.34 14.03
C GLU A 306 7.01 -1.29 14.20
N ALA A 307 7.76 -1.32 13.10
CA ALA A 307 9.22 -1.25 13.16
C ALA A 307 9.73 -0.06 12.35
N GLU A 308 10.77 0.60 12.85
CA GLU A 308 11.59 1.55 12.10
C GLU A 308 12.92 0.88 11.81
N LEU A 309 13.21 0.67 10.53
CA LEU A 309 14.40 -0.03 10.06
C LEU A 309 15.53 0.97 9.81
N VAL A 310 16.76 0.48 9.75
CA VAL A 310 17.94 1.30 9.48
C VAL A 310 18.73 0.64 8.36
N ASP A 311 18.98 1.40 7.30
CA ASP A 311 19.88 0.98 6.23
C ASP A 311 21.29 0.74 6.77
N THR A 312 21.89 -0.37 6.35
CA THR A 312 23.29 -0.69 6.63
C THR A 312 24.00 -1.06 5.35
N ALA A 313 25.34 -1.10 5.37
CA ALA A 313 26.12 -1.50 4.20
C ALA A 313 25.89 -2.97 3.74
N ARG A 314 25.13 -3.77 4.50
CA ARG A 314 24.81 -5.18 4.19
C ARG A 314 23.34 -5.41 3.84
N LEU A 315 22.48 -4.42 4.11
CA LEU A 315 21.05 -4.49 3.89
C LEU A 315 20.53 -3.05 3.79
N ALA A 316 20.32 -2.59 2.56
CA ALA A 316 19.92 -1.23 2.24
C ALA A 316 18.71 -1.20 1.28
N TYR A 317 17.78 -0.27 1.55
CA TYR A 317 16.63 -0.02 0.70
C TYR A 317 17.06 0.33 -0.73
N SER A 318 16.24 0.01 -1.73
CA SER A 318 16.52 0.23 -3.15
C SER A 318 17.65 -0.66 -3.73
N THR A 319 18.50 -1.26 -2.90
CA THR A 319 19.57 -2.18 -3.32
C THR A 319 19.24 -3.64 -2.99
N ASP A 320 18.93 -3.94 -1.74
CA ASP A 320 18.77 -5.32 -1.24
C ASP A 320 17.31 -5.72 -1.01
N TYR A 321 16.43 -4.73 -0.81
CA TYR A 321 14.98 -4.90 -0.66
C TYR A 321 14.25 -3.63 -1.12
N GLN A 322 12.97 -3.77 -1.43
CA GLN A 322 12.10 -2.73 -1.94
C GLN A 322 10.85 -2.55 -1.05
N LEU A 323 10.07 -1.51 -1.35
CA LEU A 323 8.77 -1.30 -0.74
C LEU A 323 7.85 -2.47 -1.12
N GLY A 324 7.14 -3.03 -0.14
CA GLY A 324 6.27 -4.19 -0.31
C GLY A 324 6.94 -5.54 -0.08
N ASP A 325 8.27 -5.64 -0.17
CA ASP A 325 8.97 -6.91 0.08
C ASP A 325 8.72 -7.40 1.51
N ARG A 326 8.61 -8.72 1.67
CA ARG A 326 8.44 -9.36 2.98
C ARG A 326 9.79 -9.53 3.66
N VAL A 327 9.90 -9.05 4.88
CA VAL A 327 11.13 -9.06 5.68
C VAL A 327 10.88 -9.68 7.06
N THR A 328 11.96 -10.05 7.75
CA THR A 328 11.89 -10.58 9.11
C THR A 328 12.33 -9.53 10.12
N ILE A 329 11.52 -9.29 11.15
CA ILE A 329 11.84 -8.43 12.28
C ILE A 329 12.00 -9.28 13.53
N VAL A 330 13.17 -9.17 14.17
CA VAL A 330 13.52 -9.85 15.42
C VAL A 330 13.66 -8.78 16.51
N PRO A 331 12.57 -8.38 17.18
CA PRO A 331 12.63 -7.37 18.24
C PRO A 331 13.35 -7.87 19.50
N GLU A 332 13.37 -9.19 19.72
CA GLU A 332 14.10 -9.86 20.81
C GLU A 332 14.47 -11.31 20.41
N ALA A 333 15.46 -11.89 21.08
CA ALA A 333 16.14 -13.12 20.64
C ALA A 333 15.24 -14.35 20.38
N ALA A 334 14.07 -14.44 21.01
CA ALA A 334 13.15 -15.59 20.87
C ALA A 334 11.91 -15.30 20.01
N THR A 335 11.79 -14.08 19.47
CA THR A 335 10.57 -13.59 18.82
C THR A 335 10.93 -13.06 17.44
N ALA A 336 10.32 -13.62 16.41
CA ALA A 336 10.48 -13.18 15.03
C ALA A 336 9.11 -13.00 14.37
N PHE A 337 8.94 -11.88 13.67
CA PHE A 337 7.76 -11.56 12.89
C PHE A 337 8.16 -11.43 11.42
N THR A 338 7.30 -11.86 10.50
CA THR A 338 7.46 -11.61 9.08
C THR A 338 6.34 -10.73 8.58
N ASP A 339 6.68 -9.62 7.95
CA ASP A 339 5.69 -8.67 7.44
C ASP A 339 6.32 -7.86 6.30
N ILE A 340 5.49 -7.15 5.56
CA ILE A 340 5.92 -6.37 4.39
C ILE A 340 6.43 -4.99 4.80
N VAL A 341 7.37 -4.44 4.04
CA VAL A 341 7.77 -3.03 4.17
C VAL A 341 6.63 -2.16 3.65
N THR A 342 5.91 -1.48 4.54
CA THR A 342 4.68 -0.74 4.23
C THR A 342 4.93 0.72 3.89
N SER A 343 6.04 1.30 4.34
CA SER A 343 6.39 2.67 4.00
C SER A 343 7.89 2.93 4.09
N VAL A 344 8.35 3.97 3.40
CA VAL A 344 9.74 4.43 3.45
C VAL A 344 9.75 5.94 3.46
N ARG A 345 10.32 6.53 4.52
CA ARG A 345 10.58 7.97 4.58
C ARG A 345 12.01 8.25 4.20
N ILE A 346 12.21 9.12 3.23
CA ILE A 346 13.52 9.57 2.76
C ILE A 346 13.60 11.07 3.01
N SER A 347 14.65 11.51 3.67
CA SER A 347 14.95 12.93 3.85
C SER A 347 16.39 13.20 3.46
N ALA A 348 16.60 14.26 2.69
CA ALA A 348 17.92 14.70 2.25
C ALA A 348 18.11 16.18 2.56
N ASP A 349 19.29 16.52 3.07
CA ASP A 349 19.71 17.88 3.36
C ASP A 349 20.97 18.18 2.53
N ALA A 350 20.87 19.16 1.63
CA ALA A 350 21.92 19.44 0.66
C ALA A 350 23.15 20.11 1.28
N ASP A 351 22.97 20.86 2.38
CA ASP A 351 24.05 21.59 3.05
C ASP A 351 24.98 20.63 3.81
N SER A 352 24.40 19.68 4.54
CA SER A 352 25.14 18.64 5.27
C SER A 352 25.54 17.45 4.39
N GLY A 353 24.84 17.25 3.26
CA GLY A 353 24.92 16.03 2.46
C GLY A 353 24.32 14.79 3.14
N GLU A 354 23.58 14.97 4.24
CA GLU A 354 22.95 13.88 4.97
C GLU A 354 21.72 13.36 4.21
N VAL A 355 21.68 12.04 3.99
CA VAL A 355 20.50 11.33 3.49
C VAL A 355 20.07 10.31 4.54
N ARG A 356 18.85 10.45 5.06
CA ARG A 356 18.23 9.50 5.97
C ARG A 356 17.14 8.73 5.26
N ILE A 357 17.17 7.42 5.42
CA ILE A 357 16.18 6.48 4.89
C ILE A 357 15.66 5.69 6.07
N ALA A 358 14.36 5.80 6.30
CA ALA A 358 13.65 5.17 7.39
C ALA A 358 12.50 4.33 6.81
N PRO A 359 12.78 3.08 6.41
CA PRO A 359 11.76 2.10 6.10
C PRO A 359 10.99 1.72 7.36
N ALA A 360 9.73 1.36 7.18
CA ALA A 360 8.87 0.89 8.25
C ALA A 360 8.02 -0.30 7.83
N VAL A 361 7.68 -1.10 8.83
CA VAL A 361 6.83 -2.28 8.72
C VAL A 361 5.60 -2.07 9.59
N GLY A 362 4.47 -2.62 9.13
CA GLY A 362 3.17 -2.56 9.78
C GLY A 362 2.36 -1.31 9.40
N TRP A 363 1.07 -1.35 9.76
CA TRP A 363 0.20 -0.20 9.71
C TRP A 363 -0.29 0.11 11.12
N THR A 364 -0.31 1.40 11.49
CA THR A 364 -0.97 1.90 12.70
C THR A 364 -2.44 1.48 12.67
N THR A 365 -2.76 0.39 13.36
CA THR A 365 -4.14 0.09 13.69
C THR A 365 -4.54 0.96 14.89
N GLY A 366 -5.76 1.49 14.84
CA GLY A 366 -6.33 2.31 15.90
C GLY A 366 -6.40 1.59 17.26
N PRO A 367 -6.94 2.26 18.30
CA PRO A 367 -6.97 1.72 19.66
C PRO A 367 -7.55 0.30 19.72
N TYR A 368 -7.08 -0.50 20.67
CA TYR A 368 -7.55 -1.87 20.90
C TYR A 368 -9.08 -1.92 21.03
N GLU A 369 -9.76 -2.43 20.03
CA GLU A 369 -11.16 -2.85 20.14
C GLU A 369 -11.21 -4.25 20.77
N THR A 370 -11.93 -4.37 21.88
CA THR A 370 -12.11 -5.65 22.56
C THR A 370 -13.01 -6.57 21.70
N ARG A 371 -12.94 -7.88 21.94
CA ARG A 371 -13.89 -8.84 21.33
C ARG A 371 -15.36 -8.48 21.64
N GLN A 372 -15.60 -7.90 22.81
CA GLN A 372 -16.92 -7.46 23.25
C GLN A 372 -17.38 -6.23 22.46
N ASP A 373 -16.48 -5.30 22.14
CA ASP A 373 -16.77 -4.13 21.31
C ASP A 373 -17.09 -4.54 19.87
N LYS A 374 -16.33 -5.49 19.31
CA LYS A 374 -16.60 -6.04 17.96
C LYS A 374 -17.94 -6.78 17.89
N GLU A 375 -18.23 -7.65 18.86
CA GLU A 375 -19.51 -8.37 18.89
C GLU A 375 -20.69 -7.42 19.15
N LEU A 376 -20.53 -6.41 20.01
CA LEU A 376 -21.54 -5.39 20.22
C LEU A 376 -21.80 -4.59 18.94
N ALA A 377 -20.75 -4.18 18.23
CA ALA A 377 -20.87 -3.49 16.94
C ALA A 377 -21.51 -4.38 15.86
N ARG A 378 -21.22 -5.69 15.86
CA ARG A 378 -21.83 -6.67 14.95
C ARG A 378 -23.32 -6.86 15.25
N LEU A 379 -23.68 -7.01 16.52
CA LEU A 379 -25.06 -7.13 16.97
C LEU A 379 -25.85 -5.84 16.69
N GLN A 380 -25.26 -4.67 16.93
CA GLN A 380 -25.87 -3.39 16.60
C GLN A 380 -26.13 -3.25 15.09
N ARG A 381 -25.16 -3.64 14.25
CA ARG A 381 -25.35 -3.66 12.78
C ARG A 381 -26.44 -4.65 12.34
N ALA A 382 -26.50 -5.83 12.95
CA ALA A 382 -27.52 -6.83 12.65
C ALA A 382 -28.93 -6.35 13.07
N VAL A 383 -29.04 -5.72 14.25
CA VAL A 383 -30.28 -5.10 14.74
C VAL A 383 -30.72 -3.96 13.82
N SER A 384 -29.81 -3.03 13.47
CA SER A 384 -30.13 -1.94 12.54
C SER A 384 -30.40 -2.40 11.11
N ALA A 385 -29.92 -3.58 10.69
CA ALA A 385 -30.31 -4.19 9.41
C ALA A 385 -31.71 -4.81 9.49
N LEU A 386 -32.07 -5.42 10.64
CA LEU A 386 -33.40 -5.94 10.89
C LEU A 386 -34.45 -4.84 10.95
N GLU A 387 -34.16 -3.74 11.66
CA GLU A 387 -35.04 -2.57 11.79
C GLU A 387 -35.30 -1.86 10.46
N ARG A 388 -34.37 -1.96 9.50
CA ARG A 388 -34.53 -1.44 8.13
C ARG A 388 -35.29 -2.39 7.18
N SER A 389 -35.57 -3.62 7.63
CA SER A 389 -36.25 -4.65 6.84
C SER A 389 -37.73 -4.83 7.23
N GLN A 390 -38.24 -4.02 8.15
CA GLN A 390 -39.66 -3.96 8.53
C GLN A 390 -40.39 -2.78 7.89
#